data_AF-A0ABD2UQ19-F1
#
_entry.id   AF-A0ABD2UQ19-F1
#
_cell.length_a   1.000
_cell.length_b   1.000
_cell.length_c   1.000
_cell.angle_alpha   90.00
_cell.angle_beta   90.00
_cell.angle_gamma   90.00
#
_symmetry.space_group_name_H-M   'P 1'
#
loop_
_entity.id
_entity.type
_entity.pdbx_description
1 polymer ?
#
loop_
_entity_poly.entity_id
_entity_poly.type
_entity_poly.pdbx_seq_one_letter_code
_entity_poly.pdbx_strand_id
1 'polypeptide(L)'
;MINAPGPCVLFATPGMLSGGFSLEVFKQWAPYEQNLIALPGYCLAETVGHKLMRAKPPARIDVDKSTQIDVRCQIHQLSFSPHTDSKGIMDLIRFLSPKNVILVHGEKPKMASLKERIESDLRIPCYYPANNESQRIESTQYIKAEASKSFLQSSLSPNFKFLKTISRADTGFILNERAESCVQVCDDRVAEGAVIMQKDQHPKIVHQNELMDILEAENHKVQVAYCCPVCVPNEPKNVPLSPGEDMHPVLDKRSLLHLLYTKLSNDFQDVTIQNDGDCLQIGSLTVSPCPKEKCPHRRHVNPVSTSEAVNFCCTWSTEDEKLAWRVISIMKNLS
;
A
#
# COMPACT_ATOMS: atom_id res chain seq x y z
N MET A 1 -58.06 3.35 2.94
CA MET A 1 -57.69 4.52 3.77
C MET A 1 -57.48 5.78 2.95
N ILE A 2 -56.72 5.75 1.84
CA ILE A 2 -56.45 6.95 1.02
C ILE A 2 -57.74 7.59 0.46
N ASN A 3 -58.78 6.78 0.21
CA ASN A 3 -60.08 7.21 -0.32
C ASN A 3 -61.15 7.39 0.78
N ALA A 4 -60.77 7.47 2.06
CA ALA A 4 -61.74 7.70 3.12
C ALA A 4 -62.33 9.12 2.98
N PRO A 5 -63.66 9.29 3.09
CA PRO A 5 -64.27 10.60 2.95
C PRO A 5 -63.97 11.50 4.15
N GLY A 6 -63.75 12.79 3.89
CA GLY A 6 -63.53 13.83 4.90
C GLY A 6 -62.07 14.24 5.11
N PRO A 7 -61.82 15.32 5.88
CA PRO A 7 -60.46 15.78 6.17
C PRO A 7 -59.74 14.80 7.09
N CYS A 8 -58.48 14.50 6.78
CA CYS A 8 -57.63 13.65 7.61
C CYS A 8 -56.19 14.14 7.63
N VAL A 9 -55.43 13.70 8.64
CA VAL A 9 -53.98 13.91 8.72
C VAL A 9 -53.32 12.56 8.53
N LEU A 10 -52.49 12.45 7.50
CA LEU A 10 -51.75 11.22 7.19
C LEU A 10 -50.26 11.42 7.46
N PHE A 11 -49.71 10.57 8.32
CA PHE A 11 -48.27 10.39 8.44
C PHE A 11 -47.85 9.23 7.55
N ALA A 12 -47.00 9.51 6.57
CA ALA A 12 -46.54 8.51 5.62
C ALA A 12 -45.01 8.50 5.52
N THR A 13 -44.43 7.31 5.35
CA THR A 13 -42.99 7.09 5.19
C THR A 13 -42.69 6.63 3.76
N PRO A 14 -41.46 6.87 3.25
CA PRO A 14 -40.37 7.69 3.80
C PRO A 14 -40.58 9.22 3.65
N GLY A 15 -40.08 10.01 4.60
CA GLY A 15 -40.35 11.46 4.69
C GLY A 15 -39.80 12.33 3.54
N MET A 16 -38.91 11.81 2.69
CA MET A 16 -38.37 12.54 1.54
C MET A 16 -39.08 12.23 0.21
N LEU A 17 -40.17 11.44 0.25
CA LEU A 17 -40.93 11.04 -0.94
C LEU A 17 -40.06 10.32 -1.99
N SER A 18 -39.10 9.52 -1.53
CA SER A 18 -38.21 8.75 -2.42
C SER A 18 -38.87 7.49 -2.99
N GLY A 19 -40.01 7.06 -2.44
CA GLY A 19 -40.70 5.83 -2.85
C GLY A 19 -41.81 5.42 -1.88
N GLY A 20 -42.36 4.22 -2.07
CA GLY A 20 -43.31 3.59 -1.15
C GLY A 20 -44.63 4.36 -0.95
N PHE A 21 -45.28 4.11 0.19
CA PHE A 21 -46.63 4.59 0.48
C PHE A 21 -46.73 6.13 0.48
N SER A 22 -45.74 6.84 1.01
CA SER A 22 -45.72 8.31 0.97
C SER A 22 -45.75 8.87 -0.45
N LEU A 23 -45.04 8.24 -1.38
CA LEU A 23 -45.01 8.66 -2.78
C LEU A 23 -46.32 8.32 -3.49
N GLU A 24 -46.90 7.13 -3.24
CA GLU A 24 -48.19 6.73 -3.80
C GLU A 24 -49.31 7.70 -3.43
N VAL A 25 -49.38 8.09 -2.14
CA VAL A 25 -50.35 9.07 -1.66
C VAL A 25 -50.07 10.43 -2.29
N PHE A 26 -48.80 10.84 -2.38
CA PHE A 26 -48.41 12.08 -3.04
C PHE A 26 -48.93 12.14 -4.49
N LYS A 27 -48.80 11.04 -5.26
CA LYS A 27 -49.30 11.00 -6.66
C LYS A 27 -50.80 11.26 -6.76
N GLN A 28 -51.57 10.82 -5.77
CA GLN A 28 -53.02 10.98 -5.75
C GLN A 28 -53.44 12.35 -5.21
N TRP A 29 -52.76 12.88 -4.19
CA TRP A 29 -53.22 14.05 -3.45
C TRP A 29 -52.62 15.38 -3.93
N ALA A 30 -51.44 15.36 -4.56
CA ALA A 30 -50.76 16.56 -5.03
C ALA A 30 -51.55 17.42 -6.05
N PRO A 31 -52.38 16.84 -6.95
CA PRO A 31 -53.19 17.63 -7.88
C PRO A 31 -54.33 18.42 -7.23
N TYR A 32 -54.65 18.21 -5.96
CA TYR A 32 -55.79 18.88 -5.32
C TYR A 32 -55.31 20.05 -4.46
N GLU A 33 -55.73 21.26 -4.79
CA GLU A 33 -55.30 22.52 -4.14
C GLU A 33 -55.74 22.66 -2.68
N GLN A 34 -56.77 21.92 -2.26
CA GLN A 34 -57.27 21.86 -0.90
C GLN A 34 -56.33 21.09 0.04
N ASN A 35 -55.39 20.33 -0.51
CA ASN A 35 -54.45 19.53 0.27
C ASN A 35 -53.23 20.35 0.67
N LEU A 36 -52.62 19.94 1.78
CA LEU A 36 -51.35 20.45 2.28
C LEU A 36 -50.37 19.29 2.42
N ILE A 37 -49.16 19.46 1.91
CA ILE A 37 -48.05 18.56 2.15
C ILE A 37 -47.06 19.25 3.08
N ALA A 38 -46.86 18.67 4.26
CA ALA A 38 -45.82 19.06 5.19
C ALA A 38 -44.57 18.20 4.96
N LEU A 39 -43.48 18.83 4.52
CA LEU A 39 -42.19 18.17 4.31
C LEU A 39 -41.26 18.40 5.51
N PRO A 40 -40.39 17.42 5.82
CA PRO A 40 -39.33 17.61 6.82
C PRO A 40 -38.32 18.67 6.38
N GLY A 41 -37.52 19.16 7.34
CA GLY A 41 -36.65 20.31 7.14
C GLY A 41 -35.48 20.08 6.17
N TYR A 42 -35.04 18.84 6.01
CA TYR A 42 -33.98 18.47 5.07
C TYR A 42 -34.42 17.31 4.17
N CYS A 43 -34.30 17.50 2.86
CA CYS A 43 -34.44 16.46 1.85
C CYS A 43 -33.11 16.31 1.11
N LEU A 44 -32.68 15.06 0.90
CA LEU A 44 -31.50 14.77 0.08
C LEU A 44 -31.71 15.28 -1.34
N ALA A 45 -30.62 15.74 -1.96
CA ALA A 45 -30.61 16.07 -3.38
C ALA A 45 -31.17 14.89 -4.21
N GLU A 46 -31.82 15.19 -5.32
CA GLU A 46 -32.46 14.24 -6.24
C GLU A 46 -33.78 13.62 -5.77
N THR A 47 -34.13 13.71 -4.48
CA THR A 47 -35.44 13.25 -3.99
C THR A 47 -36.58 14.14 -4.49
N VAL A 48 -37.79 13.58 -4.59
CA VAL A 48 -39.01 14.34 -4.93
C VAL A 48 -39.27 15.42 -3.89
N GLY A 49 -39.03 15.13 -2.60
CA GLY A 49 -39.11 16.12 -1.52
C GLY A 49 -38.21 17.34 -1.77
N HIS A 50 -36.96 17.15 -2.21
CA HIS A 50 -36.07 18.27 -2.52
C HIS A 50 -36.51 19.08 -3.74
N LYS A 51 -37.09 18.42 -4.76
CA LYS A 51 -37.70 19.11 -5.91
C LYS A 51 -38.90 19.96 -5.48
N LEU A 52 -39.75 19.42 -4.61
CA LEU A 52 -40.92 20.11 -4.05
C LEU A 52 -40.53 21.34 -3.22
N MET A 53 -39.48 21.25 -2.41
CA MET A 53 -38.97 22.38 -1.62
C MET A 53 -38.53 23.58 -2.49
N ARG A 54 -38.16 23.34 -3.75
CA ARG A 54 -37.77 24.38 -4.71
C ARG A 54 -38.92 24.83 -5.61
N ALA A 55 -39.93 23.99 -5.77
CA ALA A 55 -41.08 24.28 -6.61
C ALA A 55 -42.00 25.31 -5.92
N LYS A 56 -42.54 26.22 -6.72
CA LYS A 56 -43.64 27.10 -6.30
C LYS A 56 -44.91 26.59 -6.96
N PRO A 57 -45.84 25.95 -6.21
CA PRO A 57 -47.12 25.52 -6.79
C PRO A 57 -47.89 26.70 -7.41
N PRO A 58 -48.61 26.49 -8.53
CA PRO A 58 -48.73 25.24 -9.27
C PRO A 58 -47.46 24.89 -10.06
N ALA A 59 -46.99 23.65 -9.97
CA ALA A 59 -45.76 23.20 -10.64
C ALA A 59 -45.89 21.75 -11.11
N ARG A 60 -45.25 21.41 -12.24
CA ARG A 60 -45.12 20.02 -12.68
C ARG A 60 -43.79 19.45 -12.20
N ILE A 61 -43.84 18.31 -11.52
CA ILE A 61 -42.65 17.65 -10.97
C ILE A 61 -42.52 16.25 -11.55
N ASP A 62 -41.34 15.96 -12.07
CA ASP A 62 -40.93 14.63 -12.49
C ASP A 62 -40.62 13.77 -11.26
N VAL A 63 -41.44 12.75 -11.02
CA VAL A 63 -41.13 11.71 -10.02
C VAL A 63 -40.16 10.70 -10.61
N ASP A 64 -40.50 10.20 -11.80
CA ASP A 64 -39.74 9.19 -12.54
C ASP A 64 -39.61 9.63 -14.00
N LYS A 65 -38.75 8.98 -14.80
CA LYS A 65 -38.55 9.31 -16.24
C LYS A 65 -39.83 9.31 -17.08
N SER A 66 -40.87 8.61 -16.63
CA SER A 66 -42.16 8.45 -17.32
C SER A 66 -43.34 9.09 -16.59
N THR A 67 -43.15 9.61 -15.37
CA THR A 67 -44.26 10.06 -14.52
C THR A 67 -44.07 11.50 -14.08
N GLN A 68 -44.89 12.39 -14.63
CA GLN A 68 -45.03 13.78 -14.21
C GLN A 68 -46.30 13.96 -13.38
N ILE A 69 -46.20 14.73 -12.30
CA ILE A 69 -47.35 15.05 -11.45
C ILE A 69 -47.55 16.56 -11.45
N ASP A 70 -48.80 16.98 -11.65
CA ASP A 70 -49.21 18.37 -11.48
C ASP A 70 -49.45 18.64 -9.99
N VAL A 71 -48.58 19.44 -9.39
CA VAL A 71 -48.60 19.77 -7.97
C VAL A 71 -49.31 21.10 -7.81
N ARG A 72 -50.55 21.04 -7.31
CA ARG A 72 -51.41 22.21 -7.03
C ARG A 72 -51.68 22.40 -5.54
N CYS A 73 -51.46 21.37 -4.74
CA CYS A 73 -51.54 21.45 -3.28
C CYS A 73 -50.50 22.42 -2.69
N GLN A 74 -50.78 22.91 -1.48
CA GLN A 74 -49.84 23.73 -0.74
C GLN A 74 -48.67 22.89 -0.21
N ILE A 75 -47.46 23.42 -0.27
CA ILE A 75 -46.25 22.78 0.26
C ILE A 75 -45.75 23.61 1.43
N HIS A 76 -45.58 22.98 2.59
CA HIS A 76 -45.03 23.63 3.78
C HIS A 76 -43.82 22.84 4.28
N GLN A 77 -42.70 23.53 4.49
CA GLN A 77 -41.48 22.91 5.02
C GLN A 77 -41.40 23.16 6.53
N LEU A 78 -41.32 22.08 7.30
CA LEU A 78 -41.17 22.14 8.74
C LEU A 78 -39.72 21.86 9.13
N SER A 79 -39.03 22.85 9.68
CA SER A 79 -37.64 22.73 10.13
C SER A 79 -37.51 22.00 11.48
N PHE A 80 -38.04 20.78 11.58
CA PHE A 80 -37.75 19.87 12.69
C PHE A 80 -36.43 19.15 12.41
N SER A 81 -35.32 19.84 12.67
CA SER A 81 -33.99 19.24 12.62
C SER A 81 -33.55 18.87 14.03
N PRO A 82 -33.22 17.60 14.32
CA PRO A 82 -32.52 17.24 15.55
C PRO A 82 -31.05 17.73 15.53
N HIS A 83 -30.58 18.26 14.40
CA HIS A 83 -29.23 18.76 14.25
C HIS A 83 -29.10 20.18 14.81
N THR A 84 -27.99 20.39 15.53
CA THR A 84 -27.58 21.69 16.06
C THR A 84 -27.37 22.70 14.94
N ASP A 85 -27.78 23.94 15.19
CA ASP A 85 -27.57 25.05 14.28
C ASP A 85 -26.11 25.57 14.33
N SER A 86 -25.78 26.52 13.45
CA SER A 86 -24.42 27.09 13.40
C SER A 86 -24.03 27.78 14.71
N LYS A 87 -25.00 28.35 15.45
CA LYS A 87 -24.76 29.00 16.73
C LYS A 87 -24.36 27.98 17.79
N GLY A 88 -25.12 26.89 17.94
CA GLY A 88 -24.80 25.84 18.90
C GLY A 88 -23.48 25.14 18.61
N ILE A 89 -23.12 24.97 17.33
CA ILE A 89 -21.79 24.45 16.95
C ILE A 89 -20.68 25.42 17.39
N MET A 90 -20.83 26.72 17.12
CA MET A 90 -19.85 27.74 17.54
C MET A 90 -19.71 27.82 19.06
N ASP A 91 -20.83 27.75 19.79
CA ASP A 91 -20.82 27.78 21.25
C ASP A 91 -20.13 26.54 21.84
N LEU A 92 -20.30 25.36 21.21
CA LEU A 92 -19.58 24.15 21.59
C LEU A 92 -18.07 24.27 21.36
N ILE A 93 -17.65 24.79 20.20
CA ILE A 93 -16.22 24.97 19.90
C ILE A 93 -15.60 25.97 20.87
N ARG A 94 -16.31 27.06 21.20
CA ARG A 94 -15.87 28.02 22.23
C ARG A 94 -15.68 27.36 23.58
N PHE A 95 -16.67 26.56 24.00
CA PHE A 95 -16.63 25.86 25.29
C PHE A 95 -15.46 24.88 25.39
N LEU A 96 -15.21 24.10 24.35
CA LEU A 96 -14.14 23.10 24.34
C LEU A 96 -12.75 23.68 24.07
N SER A 97 -12.66 24.82 23.39
CA SER A 97 -11.41 25.46 22.96
C SER A 97 -10.38 24.47 22.36
N PRO A 98 -10.77 23.69 21.32
CA PRO A 98 -9.89 22.69 20.74
C PRO A 98 -8.72 23.32 20.00
N LYS A 99 -7.61 22.58 19.85
CA LYS A 99 -6.44 23.03 19.08
C LYS A 99 -6.67 23.05 17.57
N ASN A 100 -7.51 22.14 17.07
CA ASN A 100 -7.87 22.00 15.66
C ASN A 100 -9.31 21.53 15.54
N VAL A 101 -10.03 21.96 14.50
CA VAL A 101 -11.39 21.52 14.18
C VAL A 101 -11.43 20.89 12.79
N ILE A 102 -12.14 19.77 12.63
CA ILE A 102 -12.41 19.16 11.33
C ILE A 102 -13.92 19.06 11.14
N LEU A 103 -14.43 19.69 10.09
CA LEU A 103 -15.83 19.62 9.68
C LEU A 103 -16.03 18.44 8.74
N VAL A 104 -17.03 17.63 9.05
CA VAL A 104 -17.44 16.44 8.28
C VAL A 104 -18.96 16.42 8.16
N HIS A 105 -19.49 15.56 7.28
CA HIS A 105 -20.94 15.32 7.13
C HIS A 105 -21.77 16.61 6.92
N GLY A 106 -21.28 17.54 6.11
CA GLY A 106 -21.99 18.75 5.73
C GLY A 106 -21.92 19.04 4.23
N GLU A 107 -22.80 19.92 3.75
CA GLU A 107 -22.68 20.43 2.39
C GLU A 107 -21.43 21.30 2.26
N LYS A 108 -20.61 21.05 1.23
CA LYS A 108 -19.36 21.78 0.95
C LYS A 108 -19.45 23.31 1.12
N PRO A 109 -20.44 24.03 0.54
CA PRO A 109 -20.52 25.49 0.69
C PRO A 109 -20.84 25.92 2.14
N LYS A 110 -21.67 25.15 2.86
CA LYS A 110 -22.02 25.44 4.26
C LYS A 110 -20.82 25.19 5.19
N MET A 111 -20.07 24.12 4.94
CA MET A 111 -18.83 23.83 5.68
C MET A 111 -17.76 24.90 5.43
N ALA A 112 -17.61 25.39 4.19
CA ALA A 112 -16.68 26.47 3.88
C ALA A 112 -17.01 27.76 4.65
N SER A 113 -18.29 28.17 4.64
CA SER A 113 -18.74 29.34 5.41
C SER A 113 -18.56 29.16 6.92
N LEU A 114 -18.82 27.96 7.45
CA LEU A 114 -18.61 27.67 8.87
C LEU A 114 -17.11 27.68 9.24
N LYS A 115 -16.24 27.14 8.37
CA LYS A 115 -14.78 27.20 8.55
C LYS A 115 -14.32 28.65 8.68
N GLU A 116 -14.69 29.49 7.71
CA GLU A 116 -14.29 30.91 7.71
C GLU A 116 -14.68 31.59 9.03
N ARG A 117 -15.89 31.31 9.54
CA ARG A 117 -16.36 31.84 10.81
C ARG A 117 -15.60 31.32 12.03
N ILE A 118 -15.25 30.03 12.05
CA ILE A 118 -14.45 29.44 13.13
C ILE A 118 -13.06 30.08 13.16
N GLU A 119 -12.43 30.23 12.00
CA GLU A 119 -11.10 30.82 11.89
C GLU A 119 -11.10 32.32 12.20
N SER A 120 -12.13 33.07 11.76
CA SER A 120 -12.24 34.50 12.04
C SER A 120 -12.53 34.80 13.52
N ASP A 121 -13.50 34.10 14.10
CA ASP A 121 -14.04 34.44 15.42
C ASP A 121 -13.22 33.82 16.55
N LEU A 122 -12.69 32.60 16.34
CA LEU A 122 -12.01 31.82 17.38
C LEU A 122 -10.51 31.70 17.15
N ARG A 123 -10.01 32.03 15.95
CA ARG A 123 -8.60 31.86 15.56
C ARG A 123 -8.10 30.42 15.73
N ILE A 124 -9.00 29.44 15.60
CA ILE A 124 -8.68 28.01 15.66
C ILE A 124 -8.56 27.47 14.23
N PRO A 125 -7.47 26.76 13.89
CA PRO A 125 -7.34 26.09 12.60
C PRO A 125 -8.51 25.15 12.32
N CYS A 126 -9.16 25.31 11.17
CA CYS A 126 -10.33 24.52 10.80
C CYS A 126 -10.18 23.90 9.40
N TYR A 127 -10.53 22.62 9.29
CA TYR A 127 -10.39 21.83 8.06
C TYR A 127 -11.73 21.25 7.65
N TYR A 128 -11.95 21.02 6.35
CA TYR A 128 -13.09 20.26 5.84
C TYR A 128 -12.62 19.40 4.66
N PRO A 129 -11.87 18.31 4.92
CA PRO A 129 -11.26 17.51 3.86
C PRO A 129 -12.31 16.90 2.94
N ALA A 130 -11.98 16.77 1.67
CA ALA A 130 -12.77 16.00 0.71
C ALA A 130 -12.70 14.49 1.03
N ASN A 131 -13.61 13.71 0.45
CA ASN A 131 -13.56 12.26 0.57
C ASN A 131 -12.21 11.74 0.01
N ASN A 132 -11.57 10.84 0.75
CA ASN A 132 -10.23 10.30 0.47
C ASN A 132 -9.06 11.30 0.63
N GLU A 133 -9.31 12.49 1.15
CA GLU A 133 -8.25 13.43 1.51
C GLU A 133 -7.73 13.12 2.92
N SER A 134 -6.41 13.11 3.08
CA SER A 134 -5.75 12.87 4.36
C SER A 134 -5.27 14.18 4.98
N GLN A 135 -5.78 14.51 6.15
CA GLN A 135 -5.31 15.67 6.92
C GLN A 135 -4.23 15.22 7.91
N ARG A 136 -3.04 15.81 7.83
CA ARG A 136 -2.00 15.65 8.84
C ARG A 136 -2.18 16.71 9.92
N ILE A 137 -2.25 16.27 11.17
CA ILE A 137 -2.26 17.13 12.34
C ILE A 137 -1.11 16.66 13.22
N GLU A 138 -0.22 17.59 13.57
CA GLU A 138 0.89 17.26 14.47
C GLU A 138 0.36 16.94 15.87
N SER A 139 0.79 15.80 16.39
CA SER A 139 0.44 15.42 17.75
C SER A 139 1.17 16.33 18.73
N THR A 140 0.44 16.85 19.71
CA THR A 140 1.08 17.53 20.85
C THR A 140 1.53 16.55 21.94
N GLN A 141 1.34 15.25 21.72
CA GLN A 141 1.84 14.23 22.64
C GLN A 141 3.28 13.90 22.29
N TYR A 142 4.18 14.20 23.22
CA TYR A 142 5.55 13.78 23.16
C TYR A 142 5.70 12.49 23.96
N ILE A 143 6.22 11.45 23.32
CA ILE A 143 6.60 10.23 24.01
C ILE A 143 8.02 10.43 24.51
N LYS A 144 8.19 10.47 25.84
CA LYS A 144 9.53 10.44 26.44
C LYS A 144 10.12 9.07 26.17
N ALA A 145 11.22 9.03 25.42
CA ALA A 145 11.98 7.84 25.16
C ALA A 145 13.40 7.99 25.69
N GLU A 146 13.94 6.93 26.28
CA GLU A 146 15.34 6.86 26.64
C GLU A 146 16.16 6.54 25.39
N ALA A 147 17.41 7.02 25.33
CA ALA A 147 18.31 6.71 24.23
C ALA A 147 19.57 6.03 24.78
N SER A 148 20.03 4.98 24.10
CA SER A 148 21.30 4.35 24.47
C SER A 148 22.48 5.26 24.14
N LYS A 149 23.60 5.06 24.86
CA LYS A 149 24.83 5.83 24.63
C LYS A 149 25.36 5.64 23.21
N SER A 150 25.32 4.41 22.68
CA SER A 150 25.80 4.13 21.32
C SER A 150 24.91 4.78 20.25
N PHE A 151 23.60 4.82 20.45
CA PHE A 151 22.68 5.55 19.56
C PHE A 151 22.95 7.07 19.59
N LEU A 152 23.17 7.63 20.77
CA LEU A 152 23.54 9.05 20.88
C LEU A 152 24.89 9.31 20.19
N GLN A 153 25.87 8.43 20.36
CA GLN A 153 27.17 8.56 19.69
C GLN A 153 27.06 8.46 18.16
N SER A 154 26.23 7.56 17.63
CA SER A 154 26.00 7.46 16.17
C SER A 154 25.26 8.66 15.61
N SER A 155 24.41 9.32 16.41
CA SER A 155 23.76 10.57 16.00
C SER A 155 24.70 11.77 15.91
N LEU A 156 25.85 11.70 16.60
CA LEU A 156 26.87 12.75 16.59
C LEU A 156 27.86 12.59 15.43
N SER A 157 27.93 11.42 14.78
CA SER A 157 28.75 11.21 13.60
C SER A 157 28.03 11.72 12.34
N PRO A 158 28.67 12.59 11.54
CA PRO A 158 28.10 13.04 10.28
C PRO A 158 28.04 11.87 9.28
N ASN A 159 26.87 11.63 8.68
CA ASN A 159 26.77 10.72 7.55
C ASN A 159 27.06 11.51 6.28
N PHE A 160 28.16 11.18 5.62
CA PHE A 160 28.50 11.75 4.34
C PHE A 160 27.85 10.95 3.22
N LYS A 161 26.88 11.56 2.54
CA LYS A 161 26.39 11.05 1.26
C LYS A 161 27.20 11.69 0.15
N PHE A 162 27.80 10.85 -0.68
CA PHE A 162 28.48 11.27 -1.91
C PHE A 162 27.49 11.22 -3.06
N LEU A 163 26.97 12.36 -3.48
CA LEU A 163 26.11 12.45 -4.64
C LEU A 163 26.96 12.46 -5.91
N LYS A 164 26.80 11.45 -6.77
CA LYS A 164 27.26 11.50 -8.16
C LYS A 164 26.17 12.13 -9.01
N THR A 165 26.37 13.37 -9.46
CA THR A 165 25.50 14.00 -10.45
C THR A 165 25.71 13.31 -11.80
N ILE A 166 24.86 12.33 -12.14
CA ILE A 166 24.76 11.85 -13.52
C ILE A 166 23.88 12.87 -14.24
N SER A 167 24.48 13.73 -15.07
CA SER A 167 23.74 14.67 -15.89
C SER A 167 22.87 13.92 -16.91
N ARG A 168 21.56 13.88 -16.71
CA ARG A 168 20.59 13.70 -17.79
C ARG A 168 19.67 14.92 -17.82
N ALA A 169 20.05 15.83 -18.72
CA ALA A 169 19.33 16.88 -19.44
C ALA A 169 17.95 17.34 -18.93
N ASP A 170 17.80 18.67 -18.79
CA ASP A 170 16.79 19.45 -19.51
C ASP A 170 16.99 20.96 -19.27
N THR A 171 17.85 21.60 -20.06
CA THR A 171 17.67 22.98 -20.53
C THR A 171 18.67 23.23 -21.66
N GLY A 172 18.17 23.54 -22.84
CA GLY A 172 19.00 23.81 -24.01
C GLY A 172 19.78 25.11 -23.84
N PHE A 173 21.07 25.01 -23.50
CA PHE A 173 22.09 25.99 -23.82
C PHE A 173 23.40 25.25 -24.08
N ILE A 174 23.92 25.38 -25.31
CA ILE A 174 25.24 24.88 -25.69
C ILE A 174 26.26 25.83 -25.06
N LEU A 175 26.89 25.41 -23.97
CA LEU A 175 28.22 25.88 -23.60
C LEU A 175 29.11 24.68 -23.27
N ASN A 176 30.29 24.76 -23.85
CA ASN A 176 31.27 23.70 -24.00
C ASN A 176 32.20 23.72 -22.78
N GLU A 177 31.87 22.99 -21.73
CA GLU A 177 32.77 22.80 -20.58
C GLU A 177 32.75 21.33 -20.14
N ARG A 178 33.96 20.78 -19.92
CA ARG A 178 34.18 19.41 -19.48
C ARG A 178 33.31 19.12 -18.26
N ALA A 179 32.49 18.08 -18.35
CA ALA A 179 31.72 17.57 -17.22
C ALA A 179 32.68 17.02 -16.15
N GLU A 180 33.19 17.88 -15.28
CA GLU A 180 33.83 17.46 -14.05
C GLU A 180 32.74 16.91 -13.12
N SER A 181 32.87 15.64 -12.75
CA SER A 181 32.04 15.01 -11.74
C SER A 181 32.28 15.72 -10.40
N CYS A 182 31.45 16.72 -10.08
CA CYS A 182 31.49 17.39 -8.79
C CYS A 182 30.95 16.42 -7.73
N VAL A 183 31.82 15.96 -6.84
CA VAL A 183 31.45 15.17 -5.67
C VAL A 183 30.89 16.12 -4.63
N GLN A 184 29.58 16.09 -4.40
CA GLN A 184 28.95 16.88 -3.34
C GLN A 184 28.88 16.04 -2.07
N VAL A 185 29.44 16.57 -0.98
CA VAL A 185 29.41 15.98 0.37
C VAL A 185 28.29 16.68 1.16
N CYS A 186 27.27 15.93 1.55
CA CYS A 186 26.20 16.41 2.44
C CYS A 186 26.41 15.90 3.87
N ASP A 187 26.21 16.75 4.88
CA ASP A 187 26.15 16.36 6.31
C ASP A 187 24.67 16.12 6.68
N ASP A 188 24.19 14.88 6.50
CA ASP A 188 22.87 14.45 6.94
C ASP A 188 23.01 13.74 8.30
N ARG A 189 22.80 14.46 9.41
CA ARG A 189 22.83 13.89 10.76
C ARG A 189 21.57 13.09 11.08
N VAL A 190 21.40 11.99 10.37
CA VAL A 190 20.31 11.03 10.55
C VAL A 190 20.84 9.82 11.30
N ALA A 191 20.34 9.58 12.50
CA ALA A 191 20.65 8.36 13.24
C ALA A 191 19.57 7.31 12.96
N GLU A 192 19.99 6.14 12.51
CA GLU A 192 19.14 4.97 12.39
C GLU A 192 19.27 4.11 13.65
N GLY A 193 18.14 3.60 14.14
CA GLY A 193 18.08 2.81 15.37
C GLY A 193 16.76 2.08 15.48
N ALA A 194 16.66 1.23 16.49
CA ALA A 194 15.46 0.48 16.79
C ALA A 194 14.79 1.03 18.05
N VAL A 195 13.46 1.01 18.07
CA VAL A 195 12.66 1.36 19.25
C VAL A 195 12.24 0.08 19.95
N ILE A 196 12.66 -0.09 21.20
CA ILE A 196 12.25 -1.19 22.06
C ILE A 196 11.13 -0.69 22.97
N MET A 197 10.01 -1.41 22.96
CA MET A 197 8.87 -1.17 23.84
C MET A 197 8.65 -2.41 24.71
N GLN A 198 9.17 -2.38 25.93
CA GLN A 198 8.89 -3.43 26.93
C GLN A 198 7.65 -3.07 27.74
N LYS A 199 6.93 -4.09 28.20
CA LYS A 199 5.76 -3.93 29.06
C LYS A 199 6.22 -3.28 30.38
N ASP A 200 5.55 -2.21 30.80
CA ASP A 200 5.83 -1.46 32.03
C ASP A 200 7.16 -0.65 32.08
N GLN A 201 7.82 -0.43 30.94
CA GLN A 201 9.00 0.43 30.84
C GLN A 201 8.81 1.56 29.83
N HIS A 202 9.58 2.65 29.99
CA HIS A 202 9.63 3.72 28.99
C HIS A 202 10.23 3.20 27.67
N PRO A 203 9.73 3.66 26.52
CA PRO A 203 10.28 3.27 25.23
C PRO A 203 11.76 3.68 25.17
N LYS A 204 12.59 2.79 24.63
CA LYS A 204 14.04 3.00 24.54
C LYS A 204 14.51 2.88 23.10
N ILE A 205 15.22 3.88 22.62
CA ILE A 205 15.85 3.93 21.32
C ILE A 205 17.27 3.40 21.46
N VAL A 206 17.61 2.38 20.68
CA VAL A 206 18.91 1.73 20.73
C VAL A 206 19.53 1.60 19.35
N HIS A 207 20.86 1.51 19.33
CA HIS A 207 21.59 1.24 18.10
C HIS A 207 21.38 -0.23 17.69
N GLN A 208 21.39 -0.52 16.38
CA GLN A 208 21.12 -1.86 15.85
C GLN A 208 22.05 -2.94 16.47
N ASN A 209 23.29 -2.59 16.77
CA ASN A 209 24.28 -3.50 17.36
C ASN A 209 23.96 -3.88 18.82
N GLU A 210 23.31 -3.00 19.58
CA GLU A 210 22.94 -3.26 20.98
C GLU A 210 21.61 -4.03 21.10
N LEU A 211 20.87 -4.16 20.00
CA LEU A 211 19.58 -4.83 19.98
C LEU A 211 19.69 -6.27 20.48
N MET A 212 20.77 -6.96 20.09
CA MET A 212 21.02 -8.35 20.48
C MET A 212 21.34 -8.48 21.97
N ASP A 213 22.13 -7.55 22.51
CA ASP A 213 22.50 -7.53 23.93
C ASP A 213 21.28 -7.26 24.82
N ILE A 214 20.34 -6.43 24.36
CA ILE A 214 19.16 -6.02 25.13
C ILE A 214 18.02 -7.02 25.04
N LEU A 215 17.86 -7.70 23.90
CA LEU A 215 16.82 -8.70 23.72
C LEU A 215 17.20 -10.08 24.30
N GLU A 216 18.44 -10.28 24.74
CA GLU A 216 19.00 -11.56 25.22
C GLU A 216 18.66 -12.74 24.29
N ALA A 217 18.51 -12.45 22.99
CA ALA A 217 17.99 -13.39 22.01
C ALA A 217 19.13 -13.98 21.19
N GLU A 218 19.08 -15.29 20.94
CA GLU A 218 20.02 -15.93 20.02
C GLU A 218 19.70 -15.55 18.57
N ASN A 219 20.74 -15.21 17.81
CA ASN A 219 20.64 -14.93 16.39
C ASN A 219 20.19 -16.19 15.63
N HIS A 220 18.94 -16.20 15.19
CA HIS A 220 18.43 -17.27 14.34
C HIS A 220 18.89 -17.04 12.90
N LYS A 221 20.02 -17.66 12.53
CA LYS A 221 20.50 -17.67 11.14
C LYS A 221 19.64 -18.64 10.32
N VAL A 222 18.67 -18.10 9.59
CA VAL A 222 17.87 -18.87 8.65
C VAL A 222 18.63 -19.01 7.33
N GLN A 223 18.94 -20.26 6.97
CA GLN A 223 19.52 -20.59 5.67
C GLN A 223 18.54 -21.44 4.89
N VAL A 224 18.46 -21.17 3.58
CA VAL A 224 17.66 -21.94 2.64
C VAL A 224 18.60 -22.89 1.90
N ALA A 225 18.16 -24.14 1.75
CA ALA A 225 18.91 -25.17 1.04
C ALA A 225 18.04 -25.84 -0.03
N TYR A 226 18.56 -25.97 -1.25
CA TYR A 226 17.87 -26.58 -2.37
C TYR A 226 18.82 -27.45 -3.20
N CYS A 227 18.44 -28.71 -3.45
CA CYS A 227 19.16 -29.59 -4.36
C CYS A 227 18.57 -29.47 -5.76
N CYS A 228 19.30 -28.85 -6.69
CA CYS A 228 18.87 -28.65 -8.07
C CYS A 228 19.37 -29.78 -8.98
N PRO A 229 18.49 -30.51 -9.71
CA PRO A 229 18.91 -31.36 -10.81
C PRO A 229 19.23 -30.49 -12.04
N VAL A 230 20.33 -30.79 -12.71
CA VAL A 230 20.76 -30.18 -13.97
C VAL A 230 20.91 -31.30 -15.01
N CYS A 231 20.18 -31.19 -16.12
CA CYS A 231 20.26 -32.15 -17.22
C CYS A 231 21.45 -31.80 -18.10
N VAL A 232 22.34 -32.76 -18.37
CA VAL A 232 23.42 -32.56 -19.33
C VAL A 232 22.99 -33.17 -20.67
N PRO A 233 23.10 -32.45 -21.81
CA PRO A 233 22.88 -33.06 -23.11
C PRO A 233 23.95 -34.11 -23.39
N ASN A 234 23.53 -35.32 -23.78
CA ASN A 234 24.44 -36.31 -24.35
C ASN A 234 24.92 -35.79 -25.71
N GLU A 235 26.24 -35.64 -25.89
CA GLU A 235 26.86 -35.46 -27.20
C GLU A 235 26.34 -36.54 -28.19
N PRO A 236 26.05 -36.20 -29.45
CA PRO A 236 25.55 -37.17 -30.41
C PRO A 236 26.64 -38.19 -30.74
N LYS A 237 26.40 -39.45 -30.35
CA LYS A 237 27.19 -40.62 -30.78
C LYS A 237 27.13 -40.75 -32.31
N ASN A 238 28.09 -40.15 -33.02
CA ASN A 238 28.37 -40.47 -34.42
C ASN A 238 29.87 -40.30 -34.71
N VAL A 239 30.67 -41.20 -34.15
CA VAL A 239 31.98 -41.57 -34.70
C VAL A 239 32.08 -43.11 -34.58
N PRO A 240 32.38 -43.86 -35.65
CA PRO A 240 32.53 -45.31 -35.54
C PRO A 240 33.77 -45.63 -34.70
N LEU A 241 33.58 -46.34 -33.58
CA LEU A 241 34.69 -46.84 -32.76
C LEU A 241 35.46 -47.94 -33.49
N SER A 242 36.79 -47.86 -33.45
CA SER A 242 37.67 -49.02 -33.64
C SER A 242 37.66 -49.87 -32.35
N PRO A 243 37.78 -51.21 -32.43
CA PRO A 243 37.51 -52.08 -31.29
C PRO A 243 38.72 -52.15 -30.35
N GLY A 244 38.52 -51.73 -29.09
CA GLY A 244 39.45 -51.96 -28.00
C GLY A 244 39.66 -50.73 -27.13
N GLU A 245 38.70 -50.46 -26.25
CA GLU A 245 38.83 -49.82 -24.92
C GLU A 245 37.43 -49.44 -24.43
N ASP A 246 36.84 -50.27 -23.55
CA ASP A 246 35.62 -49.92 -22.82
C ASP A 246 35.94 -48.89 -21.73
N MET A 247 35.91 -47.61 -22.11
CA MET A 247 35.85 -46.49 -21.17
C MET A 247 34.68 -45.59 -21.58
N HIS A 248 33.53 -45.79 -20.93
CA HIS A 248 32.46 -44.80 -20.91
C HIS A 248 33.03 -43.47 -20.37
N PRO A 249 32.85 -42.32 -21.05
CA PRO A 249 33.27 -41.04 -20.50
C PRO A 249 32.31 -40.68 -19.35
N VAL A 250 32.72 -40.99 -18.12
CA VAL A 250 32.06 -40.47 -16.92
C VAL A 250 32.27 -38.96 -16.94
N LEU A 251 31.19 -38.21 -17.16
CA LEU A 251 31.24 -36.76 -17.14
C LEU A 251 31.63 -36.30 -15.72
N ASP A 252 32.85 -35.80 -15.55
CA ASP A 252 33.36 -35.42 -14.23
C ASP A 252 32.57 -34.24 -13.66
N LYS A 253 32.10 -34.36 -12.42
CA LYS A 253 31.28 -33.35 -11.71
C LYS A 253 31.99 -31.99 -11.64
N ARG A 254 33.33 -32.00 -11.67
CA ARG A 254 34.18 -30.80 -11.69
C ARG A 254 34.12 -30.03 -13.00
N SER A 255 33.99 -30.72 -14.13
CA SER A 255 33.85 -30.09 -15.45
C SER A 255 32.53 -29.30 -15.58
N LEU A 256 31.46 -29.81 -14.96
CA LEU A 256 30.18 -29.10 -14.90
C LEU A 256 30.22 -27.85 -14.00
N LEU A 257 30.90 -27.92 -12.85
CA LEU A 257 31.14 -26.73 -12.01
C LEU A 257 31.91 -25.65 -12.77
N HIS A 258 32.90 -26.04 -13.57
CA HIS A 258 33.65 -25.09 -14.39
C HIS A 258 32.79 -24.44 -15.49
N LEU A 259 31.91 -25.21 -16.13
CA LEU A 259 30.95 -24.68 -17.11
C LEU A 259 29.95 -23.71 -16.45
N LEU A 260 29.44 -24.07 -15.27
CA LEU A 260 28.61 -23.23 -14.42
C LEU A 260 29.29 -21.90 -14.08
N TYR A 261 30.54 -21.96 -13.61
CA TYR A 261 31.35 -20.77 -13.30
C TYR A 261 31.50 -19.84 -14.51
N THR A 262 31.78 -20.41 -15.68
CA THR A 262 31.98 -19.66 -16.92
C THR A 262 30.69 -18.95 -17.35
N LYS A 263 29.55 -19.64 -17.30
CA LYS A 263 28.24 -19.07 -17.66
C LYS A 263 27.80 -17.98 -16.67
N LEU A 264 28.00 -18.22 -15.37
CA LEU A 264 27.66 -17.26 -14.33
C LEU A 264 28.56 -16.02 -14.37
N SER A 265 29.85 -16.16 -14.69
CA SER A 265 30.77 -15.02 -14.85
C SER A 265 30.41 -14.14 -16.05
N ASN A 266 29.83 -14.74 -17.10
CA ASN A 266 29.36 -13.98 -18.27
C ASN A 266 28.03 -13.26 -17.99
N ASP A 267 27.10 -13.88 -17.26
CA ASP A 267 25.77 -13.34 -16.98
C ASP A 267 25.76 -12.34 -15.80
N PHE A 268 26.76 -12.38 -14.91
CA PHE A 268 26.87 -11.49 -13.75
C PHE A 268 28.21 -10.73 -13.75
N GLN A 269 28.24 -9.57 -14.42
CA GLN A 269 29.40 -8.67 -14.39
C GLN A 269 29.54 -7.88 -13.07
N ASP A 270 28.46 -7.82 -12.28
CA ASP A 270 28.36 -7.01 -11.06
C ASP A 270 28.58 -7.81 -9.76
N VAL A 271 28.89 -9.11 -9.84
CA VAL A 271 28.97 -9.99 -8.66
C VAL A 271 30.29 -10.77 -8.63
N THR A 272 31.00 -10.73 -7.50
CA THR A 272 32.22 -11.51 -7.31
C THR A 272 31.90 -12.97 -7.07
N ILE A 273 32.31 -13.84 -7.99
CA ILE A 273 32.15 -15.30 -7.90
C ILE A 273 33.50 -15.89 -7.48
N GLN A 274 33.51 -16.67 -6.40
CA GLN A 274 34.69 -17.43 -5.96
C GLN A 274 34.50 -18.91 -6.33
N ASN A 275 35.54 -19.52 -6.91
CA ASN A 275 35.54 -20.93 -7.32
C ASN A 275 36.72 -21.65 -6.67
N ASP A 276 36.42 -22.57 -5.76
CA ASP A 276 37.42 -23.37 -5.02
C ASP A 276 37.62 -24.77 -5.66
N GLY A 277 37.14 -24.97 -6.89
CA GLY A 277 37.24 -26.22 -7.64
C GLY A 277 36.21 -27.29 -7.25
N ASP A 278 35.82 -27.34 -5.97
CA ASP A 278 34.80 -28.26 -5.44
C ASP A 278 33.49 -27.53 -5.05
N CYS A 279 33.50 -26.20 -4.92
CA CYS A 279 32.31 -25.38 -4.67
C CYS A 279 32.41 -23.98 -5.33
N LEU A 280 31.24 -23.39 -5.61
CA LEU A 280 31.09 -22.02 -6.11
C LEU A 280 30.42 -21.17 -5.04
N GLN A 281 30.99 -20.01 -4.73
CA GLN A 281 30.40 -19.03 -3.82
C GLN A 281 30.05 -17.73 -4.54
N ILE A 282 28.83 -17.24 -4.30
CA ILE A 282 28.25 -16.04 -4.91
C ILE A 282 27.47 -15.28 -3.83
N GLY A 283 28.05 -14.24 -3.23
CA GLY A 283 27.47 -13.60 -2.04
C GLY A 283 27.34 -14.62 -0.90
N SER A 284 26.15 -14.78 -0.32
CA SER A 284 25.88 -15.84 0.67
C SER A 284 25.49 -17.20 0.05
N LEU A 285 25.35 -17.30 -1.28
CA LEU A 285 25.04 -18.56 -1.96
C LEU A 285 26.31 -19.42 -2.11
N THR A 286 26.22 -20.69 -1.70
CA THR A 286 27.21 -21.73 -1.97
C THR A 286 26.57 -22.83 -2.81
N VAL A 287 27.22 -23.23 -3.91
CA VAL A 287 26.80 -24.31 -4.81
C VAL A 287 27.88 -25.38 -4.81
N SER A 288 27.51 -26.64 -4.56
CA SER A 288 28.43 -27.77 -4.58
C SER A 288 27.80 -29.01 -5.23
N PRO A 289 28.59 -29.92 -5.84
CA PRO A 289 28.07 -31.17 -6.39
C PRO A 289 27.52 -32.05 -5.27
N CYS A 290 26.31 -32.59 -5.44
CA CYS A 290 25.70 -33.45 -4.43
C CYS A 290 26.40 -34.82 -4.39
N PRO A 291 26.99 -35.23 -3.25
CA PRO A 291 27.74 -36.49 -3.17
C PRO A 291 26.87 -37.71 -2.84
N LYS A 292 25.61 -37.54 -2.40
CA LYS A 292 24.77 -38.63 -1.87
C LYS A 292 23.57 -38.96 -2.77
N GLU A 293 23.22 -40.25 -2.86
CA GLU A 293 21.97 -40.74 -3.46
C GLU A 293 20.73 -40.36 -2.64
N LYS A 294 20.86 -40.22 -1.31
CA LYS A 294 19.83 -39.70 -0.40
C LYS A 294 20.29 -38.36 0.17
N CYS A 295 19.88 -37.27 -0.46
CA CYS A 295 20.12 -35.90 0.00
C CYS A 295 18.85 -35.35 0.67
N PRO A 296 18.92 -34.81 1.90
CA PRO A 296 17.76 -34.28 2.61
C PRO A 296 17.13 -33.06 1.92
N HIS A 297 17.85 -32.40 1.01
CA HIS A 297 17.38 -31.25 0.25
C HIS A 297 16.85 -31.60 -1.15
N ARG A 298 16.84 -32.90 -1.51
CA ARG A 298 16.33 -33.40 -2.79
C ARG A 298 14.82 -33.61 -2.70
N ARG A 299 14.04 -32.81 -3.42
CA ARG A 299 12.62 -33.10 -3.63
C ARG A 299 12.49 -34.27 -4.59
N HIS A 300 11.73 -35.31 -4.22
CA HIS A 300 11.43 -36.43 -5.12
C HIS A 300 10.72 -35.89 -6.38
N VAL A 301 11.43 -35.81 -7.49
CA VAL A 301 10.84 -35.59 -8.81
C VAL A 301 10.55 -36.96 -9.39
N ASN A 302 9.29 -37.17 -9.84
CA ASN A 302 8.85 -38.40 -10.49
C ASN A 302 9.82 -38.83 -11.61
N PRO A 303 10.14 -40.13 -11.75
CA PRO A 303 11.09 -40.61 -12.73
C PRO A 303 10.42 -40.68 -14.11
N VAL A 304 10.39 -39.54 -14.81
CA VAL A 304 10.06 -39.52 -16.24
C VAL A 304 11.05 -38.62 -16.95
N SER A 305 12.24 -39.17 -17.24
CA SER A 305 12.96 -38.98 -18.50
C SER A 305 14.38 -39.53 -18.38
N THR A 306 14.76 -40.35 -19.34
CA THR A 306 16.05 -41.00 -19.55
C THR A 306 17.17 -40.02 -19.91
N SER A 307 17.64 -39.22 -18.95
CA SER A 307 18.86 -38.39 -19.09
C SER A 307 19.62 -38.32 -17.75
N GLU A 308 20.94 -38.50 -17.76
CA GLU A 308 21.78 -38.46 -16.56
C GLU A 308 21.76 -37.04 -15.94
N ALA A 309 20.89 -36.83 -14.96
CA ALA A 309 20.80 -35.55 -14.26
C ALA A 309 21.85 -35.48 -13.13
N VAL A 310 22.73 -34.47 -13.18
CA VAL A 310 23.69 -34.18 -12.10
C VAL A 310 23.03 -33.24 -11.10
N ASN A 311 23.15 -33.57 -9.81
CA ASN A 311 22.51 -32.80 -8.74
C ASN A 311 23.51 -31.87 -8.06
N PHE A 312 23.12 -30.62 -7.83
CA PHE A 312 23.90 -29.63 -7.09
C PHE A 312 23.15 -29.19 -5.83
N CYS A 313 23.85 -29.17 -4.69
CA CYS A 313 23.35 -28.60 -3.45
C CYS A 313 23.65 -27.11 -3.40
N CYS A 314 22.60 -26.30 -3.28
CA CYS A 314 22.70 -24.85 -3.16
C CYS A 314 22.24 -24.44 -1.75
N THR A 315 23.02 -23.62 -1.04
CA THR A 315 22.68 -23.08 0.28
C THR A 315 22.90 -21.57 0.32
N TRP A 316 21.94 -20.78 0.80
CA TRP A 316 22.03 -19.30 0.85
C TRP A 316 21.30 -18.70 2.06
N SER A 317 21.61 -17.44 2.39
CA SER A 317 20.87 -16.66 3.39
C SER A 317 19.61 -16.03 2.80
N THR A 318 18.60 -15.71 3.63
CA THR A 318 17.35 -15.08 3.16
C THR A 318 17.56 -13.71 2.50
N GLU A 319 18.63 -12.99 2.84
CA GLU A 319 18.97 -11.69 2.25
C GLU A 319 19.27 -11.81 0.74
N ASP A 320 19.87 -12.92 0.32
CA ASP A 320 20.25 -13.18 -1.08
C ASP A 320 19.25 -14.08 -1.83
N GLU A 321 18.01 -14.23 -1.35
CA GLU A 321 17.04 -15.14 -1.95
C GLU A 321 16.80 -14.86 -3.45
N LYS A 322 16.70 -13.58 -3.84
CA LYS A 322 16.53 -13.20 -5.25
C LYS A 322 17.75 -13.57 -6.10
N LEU A 323 18.95 -13.38 -5.56
CA LEU A 323 20.20 -13.72 -6.23
C LEU A 323 20.30 -15.26 -6.39
N ALA A 324 19.99 -16.00 -5.33
CA ALA A 324 20.01 -17.45 -5.33
C ALA A 324 19.04 -18.05 -6.38
N TRP A 325 17.81 -17.55 -6.46
CA TRP A 325 16.86 -18.05 -7.48
C TRP A 325 17.27 -17.70 -8.91
N ARG A 326 17.91 -16.55 -9.15
CA ARG A 326 18.47 -16.21 -10.47
C ARG A 326 19.56 -17.19 -10.88
N VAL A 327 20.50 -17.49 -9.96
CA VAL A 327 21.55 -18.49 -10.20
C VAL A 327 20.92 -19.86 -10.48
N ILE A 328 20.00 -20.33 -9.64
CA ILE A 328 19.31 -21.62 -9.82
C ILE A 328 18.55 -21.68 -11.16
N SER A 329 17.96 -20.57 -11.61
CA SER A 329 17.30 -20.50 -12.93
C SER A 329 18.29 -20.71 -14.08
N ILE A 330 19.48 -20.13 -13.99
CA ILE A 330 20.54 -20.33 -14.98
C ILE A 330 21.03 -21.78 -14.94
N MET A 331 21.15 -22.36 -13.74
CA MET A 331 21.52 -23.76 -13.56
C MET A 331 20.53 -24.73 -14.23
N LYS A 332 19.22 -24.46 -14.13
CA LYS A 332 18.19 -25.27 -14.79
C LYS A 332 18.21 -25.15 -16.32
N ASN A 333 18.71 -24.03 -16.84
CA ASN A 333 18.82 -23.73 -18.27
C ASN A 333 20.25 -23.98 -18.80
N LEU A 334 21.03 -24.84 -18.14
CA LEU A 334 22.27 -25.40 -18.68
C LEU A 334 21.93 -26.56 -19.61
N SER A 335 21.29 -26.23 -20.73
CA SER A 335 21.09 -27.12 -21.88
C SER A 335 21.94 -26.62 -23.04
#